data_AF-A0A2M7VF83-F1
#
_entry.id   AF-A0A2M7VF83-F1
#
_cell.length_a   1.000
_cell.length_b   1.000
_cell.length_c   1.000
_cell.angle_alpha   90.00
_cell.angle_beta   90.00
_cell.angle_gamma   90.00
#
_symmetry.space_group_name_H-M   'P 1'
#
loop_
_entity.id
_entity.type
_entity.pdbx_description
1 polymer ?
#
loop_
_entity_poly.entity_id
_entity_poly.type
_entity_poly.pdbx_seq_one_letter_code
_entity_poly.pdbx_strand_id
1 'polypeptide(L)'
;MYLDVKKKLVKSRFMQIAKGDDNLVIWHSLFGSPKIISFETLELINLFSQPISIESVCEDYDLDGDIIELFTELVSSYFLISQDIDERKIIN
;
A
#
# COMPACT_ATOMS: atom_id res chain seq x y z
N MET A 1 10.43 -10.70 -4.90
CA MET A 1 9.12 -11.03 -4.27
C MET A 1 8.12 -11.17 -5.40
N TYR A 2 7.35 -12.26 -5.46
CA TYR A 2 6.28 -12.39 -6.45
C TYR A 2 5.03 -11.72 -5.90
N LEU A 3 4.49 -10.72 -6.60
CA LEU A 3 3.28 -10.01 -6.21
C LEU A 3 2.06 -10.82 -6.68
N ASP A 4 1.27 -11.34 -5.74
CA ASP A 4 0.01 -12.00 -6.06
C ASP A 4 -1.11 -10.96 -6.20
N VAL A 5 -1.41 -10.60 -7.46
CA VAL A 5 -2.39 -9.55 -7.80
C VAL A 5 -3.84 -9.93 -7.46
N LYS A 6 -4.13 -11.22 -7.26
CA LYS A 6 -5.46 -11.73 -6.93
C LYS A 6 -5.71 -11.79 -5.42
N LYS A 7 -4.64 -11.74 -4.63
CA LYS A 7 -4.72 -11.74 -3.18
C LYS A 7 -5.44 -10.50 -2.68
N LYS A 8 -6.32 -10.68 -1.68
CA LYS A 8 -6.93 -9.56 -0.97
C LYS A 8 -5.91 -8.89 -0.06
N LEU A 9 -5.65 -7.63 -0.35
CA LEU A 9 -4.78 -6.75 0.43
C LEU A 9 -5.63 -5.71 1.16
N VAL A 10 -5.07 -5.18 2.23
CA VAL A 10 -5.63 -4.11 3.05
C VAL A 10 -4.52 -3.12 3.38
N LYS A 11 -4.89 -1.85 3.49
CA LYS A 11 -4.03 -0.78 4.00
C LYS A 11 -3.64 -1.11 5.44
N SER A 12 -2.35 -1.05 5.73
CA SER A 12 -1.84 -1.21 7.09
C SER A 12 -2.46 -0.17 8.04
N ARG A 13 -2.89 -0.63 9.22
CA ARG A 13 -3.34 0.25 10.32
C ARG A 13 -2.20 1.00 11.00
N PHE A 14 -0.96 0.58 10.77
CA PHE A 14 0.25 1.20 11.31
C PHE A 14 0.86 2.22 10.35
N MET A 15 0.30 2.37 9.13
CA MET A 15 0.68 3.45 8.23
C MET A 15 0.32 4.81 8.84
N GLN A 16 1.30 5.70 8.88
CA GLN A 16 1.17 7.08 9.29
C GLN A 16 1.35 7.99 8.09
N ILE A 17 0.76 9.19 8.16
CA ILE A 17 0.79 10.19 7.08
C ILE A 17 1.11 11.54 7.69
N ALA A 18 2.08 12.24 7.12
CA ALA A 18 2.34 13.66 7.37
C ALA A 18 2.13 14.42 6.06
N LYS A 19 1.32 15.49 6.11
CA LYS A 19 1.07 16.35 4.96
C LYS A 19 1.96 17.60 5.08
N GLY A 20 2.81 17.82 4.09
CA GLY A 20 3.48 19.10 3.86
C GLY A 20 2.72 19.95 2.85
N ASP A 21 3.27 21.12 2.53
CA ASP A 21 2.63 22.06 1.60
C ASP A 21 2.55 21.49 0.16
N ASP A 22 3.60 20.83 -0.30
CA ASP A 22 3.69 20.28 -1.67
C ASP A 22 3.87 18.75 -1.72
N ASN A 23 4.06 18.09 -0.57
CA ASN A 23 4.42 16.68 -0.51
C ASN A 23 3.68 15.93 0.59
N LEU A 24 3.44 14.63 0.37
CA LEU A 24 2.95 13.71 1.38
C LEU A 24 4.07 12.77 1.79
N VAL A 25 4.27 12.60 3.10
CA VAL A 25 5.19 11.59 3.63
C VAL A 25 4.38 10.52 4.33
N ILE A 26 4.59 9.27 3.95
CA ILE A 26 4.02 8.10 4.64
C ILE A 26 5.13 7.28 5.29
N TRP A 27 4.86 6.64 6.42
CA TRP A 27 5.77 5.67 7.03
C TRP A 27 5.02 4.61 7.82
N HIS A 28 5.62 3.44 7.96
CA HIS A 28 5.05 2.36 8.76
C HIS A 28 5.54 2.45 10.19
N SER A 29 4.66 2.66 11.17
CA SER A 29 5.07 2.95 12.55
C SER A 29 5.82 1.79 13.23
N LEU A 30 5.70 0.56 12.72
CA LEU A 30 6.41 -0.61 13.25
C LEU A 30 7.77 -0.89 12.59
N PHE A 31 7.94 -0.54 11.32
CA PHE A 31 9.12 -0.95 10.54
C PHE A 31 10.03 0.24 10.16
N GLY A 32 9.58 1.47 10.37
CA GLY A 32 10.23 2.63 9.77
C GLY A 32 10.07 2.60 8.25
N SER A 33 10.91 3.33 7.52
CA SER A 33 10.83 3.55 6.06
C SER A 33 9.84 4.65 5.63
N PRO A 34 10.19 5.93 5.87
CA PRO A 34 9.42 7.03 5.31
C PRO A 34 9.56 7.07 3.78
N LYS A 35 8.46 7.37 3.09
CA LYS A 35 8.41 7.59 1.64
C LYS A 35 7.65 8.88 1.35
N ILE A 36 8.17 9.64 0.38
CA ILE A 36 7.43 10.74 -0.23
C ILE A 36 6.56 10.14 -1.33
N ILE A 37 5.26 10.40 -1.29
CA ILE A 37 4.30 9.92 -2.28
C ILE A 37 3.48 11.08 -2.82
N SER A 38 2.86 10.87 -3.99
CA SER A 38 1.89 11.81 -4.55
C SER A 38 0.51 11.66 -3.90
N PHE A 39 -0.39 12.63 -4.13
CA PHE A 39 -1.77 12.54 -3.66
C PHE A 39 -2.53 11.38 -4.32
N GLU A 40 -2.28 11.14 -5.60
CA GLU A 40 -2.87 10.05 -6.38
C GLU A 40 -2.46 8.69 -5.79
N THR A 41 -1.18 8.55 -5.39
CA THR A 41 -0.70 7.35 -4.71
C THR A 41 -1.43 7.14 -3.38
N LEU A 42 -1.69 8.21 -2.63
CA LEU A 42 -2.44 8.12 -1.37
C LEU A 42 -3.90 7.74 -1.61
N GLU A 43 -4.55 8.27 -2.64
CA GLU A 43 -5.90 7.89 -3.03
C GLU A 43 -5.98 6.40 -3.39
N LEU A 44 -5.01 5.91 -4.17
CA LEU A 44 -4.88 4.49 -4.52
C LEU A 44 -4.74 3.61 -3.26
N ILE A 45 -3.85 3.98 -2.33
CA ILE A 45 -3.69 3.26 -1.04
C ILE A 45 -5.00 3.26 -0.25
N ASN A 46 -5.77 4.35 -0.30
CA ASN A 46 -7.03 4.46 0.44
C ASN A 46 -8.14 3.55 -0.11
N LEU A 47 -8.07 3.11 -1.37
CA LEU A 47 -8.98 2.08 -1.90
C LEU A 47 -8.88 0.77 -1.10
N PHE A 48 -7.70 0.48 -0.55
CA PHE A 48 -7.45 -0.69 0.31
C PHE A 48 -7.86 -0.48 1.76
N SER A 49 -8.67 0.54 2.07
CA SER A 49 -9.27 0.68 3.42
C SER A 49 -10.24 -0.47 3.73
N GLN A 50 -10.67 -1.21 2.71
CA GLN A 50 -11.32 -2.52 2.82
C GLN A 50 -10.53 -3.56 2.01
N PRO A 51 -10.63 -4.86 2.33
CA PRO A 51 -9.91 -5.89 1.59
C PRO A 51 -10.27 -5.93 0.09
N ILE A 52 -9.30 -5.61 -0.77
CA ILE A 52 -9.44 -5.60 -2.25
C ILE A 52 -8.18 -6.17 -2.91
N SER A 53 -8.33 -6.70 -4.13
CA SER A 53 -7.21 -7.24 -4.92
C SER A 53 -6.68 -6.18 -5.88
N ILE A 54 -5.40 -6.26 -6.22
CA ILE A 54 -4.78 -5.35 -7.20
C ILE A 54 -5.46 -5.52 -8.57
N GLU A 55 -5.77 -6.76 -8.97
CA GLU A 55 -6.50 -7.04 -10.21
C GLU A 55 -7.82 -6.26 -10.28
N SER A 56 -8.61 -6.27 -9.20
CA SER A 56 -9.88 -5.53 -9.14
C SER A 56 -9.68 -4.02 -9.23
N VAL A 57 -8.65 -3.47 -8.56
CA VAL A 57 -8.34 -2.05 -8.65
C VAL A 57 -7.88 -1.65 -10.06
N CYS A 58 -7.06 -2.47 -10.71
CA CYS A 58 -6.65 -2.23 -12.09
C CYS A 58 -7.83 -2.27 -13.07
N GLU A 59 -8.73 -3.25 -12.90
CA GLU A 59 -9.95 -3.37 -13.73
C GLU A 59 -10.92 -2.21 -13.52
N ASP A 60 -11.19 -1.83 -12.26
CA ASP A 60 -12.17 -0.79 -11.91
C ASP A 60 -11.71 0.62 -12.31
N TYR A 61 -10.39 0.85 -12.40
CA TYR A 61 -9.79 2.17 -12.64
C TYR A 61 -8.98 2.26 -13.94
N ASP A 62 -9.03 1.24 -14.80
CA ASP A 62 -8.30 1.16 -16.09
C ASP A 62 -6.80 1.47 -15.95
N LEU A 63 -6.16 0.91 -14.92
CA LEU A 63 -4.73 1.11 -14.63
C LEU A 63 -3.87 0.13 -15.42
N ASP A 64 -2.78 0.62 -16.00
CA ASP A 64 -1.88 -0.16 -16.88
C ASP A 64 -0.70 -0.83 -16.14
N GLY A 65 0.21 -1.44 -16.90
CA GLY A 65 1.31 -2.25 -16.38
C GLY A 65 2.33 -1.52 -15.51
N ASP A 66 2.43 -0.19 -15.61
CA ASP A 66 3.39 0.60 -14.83
C ASP A 66 2.99 0.65 -13.33
N ILE A 67 1.72 0.39 -13.02
CA ILE A 67 1.21 0.35 -11.64
C ILE A 67 1.72 -0.86 -10.84
N ILE A 68 2.21 -1.91 -11.50
CA ILE A 68 2.69 -3.12 -10.82
C ILE A 68 3.94 -2.83 -10.00
N GLU A 69 4.82 -1.95 -10.46
CA GLU A 69 6.00 -1.54 -9.70
C GLU A 69 5.58 -0.78 -8.43
N LEU A 70 4.61 0.14 -8.55
CA LEU A 70 4.03 0.85 -7.40
C LEU A 70 3.46 -0.12 -6.38
N PHE A 71 2.61 -1.07 -6.79
CA PHE A 71 2.05 -2.05 -5.85
C PHE A 71 3.12 -2.94 -5.22
N THR A 72 4.15 -3.31 -5.98
CA THR A 72 5.29 -4.08 -5.46
C THR A 72 6.02 -3.30 -4.36
N GLU A 73 6.23 -1.99 -4.56
CA GLU A 73 6.84 -1.10 -3.57
C GLU A 73 5.96 -0.96 -2.31
N LEU A 74 4.66 -0.74 -2.49
CA LEU A 74 3.71 -0.59 -1.38
C LEU A 74 3.62 -1.86 -0.53
N VAL A 75 3.64 -3.03 -1.15
CA VAL A 75 3.61 -4.32 -0.45
C VAL A 75 4.94 -4.62 0.24
N SER A 76 6.07 -4.39 -0.45
CA SER A 76 7.40 -4.63 0.13
C SER A 76 7.73 -3.69 1.30
N SER A 77 7.08 -2.52 1.33
CA SER A 77 7.18 -1.55 2.43
C SER A 77 6.09 -1.71 3.50
N TYR A 78 5.29 -2.77 3.42
CA TYR A 78 4.19 -3.09 4.34
C TYR A 78 3.09 -2.02 4.43
N PHE A 79 2.97 -1.12 3.44
CA PHE A 79 1.83 -0.18 3.37
C PHE A 79 0.55 -0.88 2.94
N LEU A 80 0.68 -1.88 2.06
CA LEU A 80 -0.36 -2.83 1.74
C LEU A 80 0.06 -4.22 2.23
N ILE A 81 -0.82 -4.86 2.98
CA ILE A 81 -0.58 -6.19 3.55
C ILE A 81 -1.72 -7.12 3.19
N SER A 82 -1.48 -8.42 3.21
CA SER A 82 -2.58 -9.38 3.12
C SER A 82 -3.48 -9.25 4.35
N GLN A 83 -4.80 -9.34 4.14
CA GLN A 83 -5.80 -9.23 5.21
C GLN A 83 -5.57 -10.22 6.38
N ASP A 84 -4.87 -11.33 6.13
CA ASP A 84 -4.63 -12.41 7.09
C ASP A 84 -3.34 -12.22 7.89
N ILE A 85 -2.57 -11.16 7.63
CA ILE A 85 -1.29 -10.88 8.28
C ILE A 85 -1.51 -10.12 9.59
N ASP A 86 -0.95 -10.66 10.67
CA ASP A 86 -0.73 -9.89 11.90
C ASP A 86 0.67 -9.26 11.87
N GLU A 87 0.72 -7.97 11.55
CA GLU A 87 1.95 -7.20 11.35
C GLU A 87 2.88 -7.21 12.58
N ARG A 88 2.31 -7.33 13.78
CA ARG A 88 3.10 -7.40 15.02
C ARG A 88 3.92 -8.68 15.13
N LYS A 89 3.51 -9.76 14.44
CA LYS A 89 4.24 -11.03 14.42
C LYS A 89 5.43 -11.03 13.46
N ILE A 90 5.57 -9.99 12.62
CA ILE A 90 6.69 -9.84 11.69
C ILE A 90 7.97 -9.35 12.39
N ILE A 91 7.84 -8.66 13.53
CA ILE A 91 8.96 -8.05 14.28
C ILE A 91 9.67 -9.07 15.22
N ASN A 92 9.41 -10.37 15.06
CA ASN A 92 9.99 -11.42 15.92
C ASN A 92 11.20 -12.10 15.26
#